data_AF-A0A366MCG5-F1
#
_entry.id   AF-A0A366MCG5-F1
#
_cell.length_a   1.000
_cell.length_b   1.000
_cell.length_c   1.000
_cell.angle_alpha   90.00
_cell.angle_beta   90.00
_cell.angle_gamma   90.00
#
_symmetry.space_group_name_H-M   'P 1'
#
loop_
_entity.id
_entity.type
_entity.pdbx_description
1 polymer ?
#
loop_
_entity_poly.entity_id
_entity_poly.type
_entity_poly.pdbx_seq_one_letter_code
_entity_poly.pdbx_strand_id
1 'polypeptide(L)'
;MGFFSKTNKTIGSGSDIEGAESRKGFYWVDDQKGDNVIWRLPRNVMWNDNVLVREDEYGIFFRDGKALVVFDRPDRYALTTENIPVLKSILGTVVGNVQIGEFYWAQKREFRDKFGTPQPLAFRDVDFGVVQLRIFGQFSYKVVDPLLLITQFVGTKGLTKSEEIVEWLKSQIVMILNDTLGELKAKKQMGVLDMPAYLQEIEQLCLGKLTTETEVYGLKIMKFAGLNINMPEEVQEAINKRGAMSALGVNYLQYESGKAIEGIGQGAAQGGEGSGFAMMGAGMGAGMSMGGMMTQSMAGAGGQPAPFGGQPGAGQPAAQKPAEKMETCSNCGAKVPAGTKFCPECGQKMVLAAGLTCTNCGAALAPGAKFCPECGTKVETVRRCPKCNAVVPAGTKFCPECGQKL
;
A
#
# COMPACT_ATOMS: atom_id res chain seq x y z
N MET A 1 30.28 39.11 -26.18
CA MET A 1 31.28 38.41 -27.01
C MET A 1 31.88 37.30 -26.16
N GLY A 2 31.75 36.01 -26.38
CA GLY A 2 31.12 35.20 -27.40
C GLY A 2 31.50 33.75 -27.12
N PHE A 3 30.53 32.85 -27.21
CA PHE A 3 30.65 31.40 -27.42
C PHE A 3 31.20 30.51 -26.28
N PHE A 4 30.25 30.03 -25.48
CA PHE A 4 30.33 28.72 -24.82
C PHE A 4 30.51 27.61 -25.86
N SER A 5 31.66 26.92 -25.82
CA SER A 5 31.88 25.67 -26.56
C SER A 5 31.13 24.53 -25.87
N LYS A 6 29.94 24.18 -26.38
CA LYS A 6 29.28 22.89 -26.11
C LYS A 6 29.99 21.81 -26.94
N THR A 7 30.96 21.14 -26.35
CA THR A 7 31.49 19.87 -26.87
C THR A 7 30.99 18.73 -25.97
N ASN A 8 29.75 18.27 -26.22
CA ASN A 8 29.32 16.94 -25.78
C ASN A 8 29.80 15.95 -26.84
N LYS A 9 30.97 15.35 -26.61
CA LYS A 9 31.58 14.39 -27.55
C LYS A 9 32.29 13.30 -26.76
N THR A 10 31.55 12.25 -26.42
CA THR A 10 32.12 10.96 -26.00
C THR A 10 31.45 9.86 -26.80
N ILE A 11 31.74 9.85 -28.10
CA ILE A 11 31.61 8.66 -28.95
C ILE A 11 32.94 7.94 -28.83
N GLY A 12 32.91 6.67 -28.41
CA GLY A 12 34.08 5.80 -28.49
C GLY A 12 34.36 5.55 -29.96
N SER A 13 35.29 6.31 -30.54
CA SER A 13 35.79 6.07 -31.89
C SER A 13 37.27 5.73 -31.77
N GLY A 14 37.60 4.44 -31.81
CA GLY A 14 38.98 3.98 -31.86
C GLY A 14 39.42 3.94 -33.32
N SER A 15 40.49 4.67 -33.64
CA SER A 15 41.28 4.50 -34.86
C SER A 15 42.72 4.18 -34.46
N ASP A 16 42.92 3.05 -33.77
CA ASP A 16 44.21 2.68 -33.18
C ASP A 16 45.15 1.98 -34.19
N ILE A 17 45.13 2.42 -35.45
CA ILE A 17 46.11 2.01 -36.45
C ILE A 17 46.48 3.29 -37.22
N GLU A 18 47.67 3.83 -36.94
CA GLU A 18 48.25 4.92 -37.72
C GLU A 18 48.28 4.51 -39.20
N GLY A 19 47.45 5.17 -40.02
CA GLY A 19 47.28 4.89 -41.45
C GLY A 19 45.87 4.54 -41.92
N ALA A 20 44.87 4.40 -41.03
CA ALA A 20 43.50 4.09 -41.41
C ALA A 20 42.51 5.24 -41.15
N GLU A 21 42.53 6.30 -41.98
CA GLU A 21 41.51 7.35 -41.96
C GLU A 21 40.07 6.86 -42.30
N SER A 22 39.88 5.58 -42.64
CA SER A 22 38.65 5.07 -43.27
C SER A 22 37.80 4.08 -42.46
N ARG A 23 38.16 3.66 -41.24
CA ARG A 23 37.35 2.68 -40.48
C ARG A 23 37.24 3.02 -38.99
N LYS A 24 36.38 3.98 -38.65
CA LYS A 24 36.02 4.26 -37.25
C LYS A 24 35.15 3.11 -36.72
N GLY A 25 35.68 2.36 -35.76
CA GLY A 25 34.89 1.39 -35.00
C GLY A 25 34.10 2.11 -33.91
N PHE A 26 32.77 1.94 -33.91
CA PHE A 26 31.89 2.46 -32.87
C PHE A 26 31.70 1.41 -31.77
N TYR A 27 31.76 1.86 -30.53
CA TYR A 27 31.51 1.04 -29.35
C TYR A 27 30.86 1.87 -28.25
N TRP A 28 30.21 1.19 -27.31
CA TRP A 28 29.67 1.83 -26.12
C TRP A 28 30.80 2.21 -25.16
N VAL A 29 30.97 3.52 -24.92
CA VAL A 29 31.99 4.05 -24.01
C VAL A 29 31.68 3.64 -22.57
N ASP A 30 32.69 3.16 -21.85
CA ASP A 30 32.53 2.61 -20.49
C ASP A 30 31.98 3.66 -19.49
N ASP A 31 32.35 4.93 -19.64
CA ASP A 31 31.83 6.06 -18.84
C ASP A 31 30.31 6.23 -18.95
N GLN A 32 29.74 5.86 -20.10
CA GLN A 32 28.30 5.93 -20.36
C GLN A 32 27.60 4.59 -20.13
N LYS A 33 28.38 3.53 -19.85
CA LYS A 33 27.86 2.17 -19.68
C LYS A 33 27.28 2.00 -18.27
N GLY A 34 28.08 2.28 -17.24
CA GLY A 34 27.68 2.39 -15.83
C GLY A 34 26.34 1.73 -15.47
N ASP A 35 25.38 2.53 -15.01
CA ASP A 35 24.02 2.09 -14.66
C ASP A 35 23.01 2.14 -15.83
N ASN A 36 23.49 2.42 -17.05
CA ASN A 36 22.63 2.51 -18.21
C ASN A 36 22.32 1.12 -18.78
N VAL A 37 21.04 0.76 -18.80
CA VAL A 37 20.55 -0.49 -19.38
C VAL A 37 20.66 -0.46 -20.90
N ILE A 38 20.39 0.71 -21.50
CA ILE A 38 20.42 0.91 -22.96
C ILE A 38 21.22 2.15 -23.33
N TRP A 39 21.80 2.14 -24.53
CA TRP A 39 22.43 3.31 -25.12
C TRP A 39 22.22 3.34 -26.63
N ARG A 40 21.83 4.50 -27.14
CA ARG A 40 21.67 4.75 -28.58
C ARG A 40 22.91 5.44 -29.11
N LEU A 41 23.41 5.00 -30.26
CA LEU A 41 24.44 5.76 -30.96
C LEU A 41 23.90 7.17 -31.30
N PRO A 42 24.58 8.26 -30.91
CA PRO A 42 24.09 9.62 -31.10
C PRO A 42 24.14 10.10 -32.56
N ARG A 43 24.50 9.22 -33.49
CA ARG A 43 24.47 9.43 -34.94
C ARG A 43 23.88 8.21 -35.62
N ASN A 44 23.35 8.43 -36.81
CA ASN A 44 23.00 7.33 -37.69
C ASN A 44 24.26 6.63 -38.20
N VAL A 45 24.11 5.34 -38.42
CA VAL A 45 25.16 4.49 -38.96
C VAL A 45 25.17 4.56 -40.48
N MET A 46 26.36 4.48 -41.06
CA MET A 46 26.59 4.51 -42.50
C MET A 46 27.00 3.13 -43.01
N TRP A 47 26.90 2.95 -44.33
CA TRP A 47 27.43 1.78 -45.01
C TRP A 47 28.89 1.51 -44.65
N ASN A 48 29.26 0.25 -44.38
CA ASN A 48 30.60 -0.17 -43.95
C ASN A 48 31.09 0.37 -42.59
N ASP A 49 30.24 1.05 -41.81
CA ASP A 49 30.60 1.37 -40.42
C ASP A 49 30.76 0.05 -39.62
N ASN A 50 31.76 0.03 -38.75
CA ASN A 50 32.03 -1.11 -37.87
C ASN A 50 31.47 -0.82 -36.48
N VAL A 51 30.72 -1.76 -35.91
CA VAL A 51 30.22 -1.71 -34.54
C VAL A 51 30.81 -2.86 -33.74
N LEU A 52 31.28 -2.58 -32.54
CA LEU A 52 31.74 -3.59 -31.60
C LEU A 52 30.60 -3.93 -30.64
N VAL A 53 30.32 -5.22 -30.51
CA VAL A 53 29.40 -5.78 -29.50
C VAL A 53 30.23 -6.64 -28.57
N ARG A 54 30.23 -6.32 -27.28
CA ARG A 54 30.97 -7.07 -26.25
C ARG A 54 30.14 -8.24 -25.72
N GLU A 55 30.78 -9.11 -24.93
CA GLU A 55 30.12 -10.31 -24.37
C GLU A 55 28.88 -9.99 -23.54
N ASP A 56 28.94 -8.87 -22.80
CA ASP A 56 27.90 -8.38 -21.92
C ASP A 56 26.90 -7.43 -22.60
N GLU A 57 26.90 -7.35 -23.93
CA GLU A 57 26.07 -6.44 -24.71
C GLU A 57 25.29 -7.16 -25.81
N TYR A 58 24.05 -6.74 -26.02
CA TYR A 58 23.32 -6.95 -27.27
C TYR A 58 23.51 -5.72 -28.16
N GLY A 59 23.79 -5.93 -29.44
CA GLY A 59 23.74 -4.88 -30.46
C GLY A 59 22.43 -4.98 -31.25
N ILE A 60 21.76 -3.86 -31.51
CA ILE A 60 20.48 -3.86 -32.23
C ILE A 60 20.51 -2.79 -33.31
N PHE A 61 20.34 -3.23 -34.55
CA PHE A 61 20.31 -2.34 -35.71
C PHE A 61 18.87 -2.11 -36.17
N PHE A 62 18.48 -0.83 -36.17
CA PHE A 62 17.18 -0.35 -36.63
C PHE A 62 17.32 0.43 -37.92
N ARG A 63 16.34 0.28 -38.80
CA ARG A 63 16.20 1.06 -40.02
C ARG A 63 14.74 1.35 -40.30
N ASP A 64 14.43 2.60 -40.65
CA ASP A 64 13.07 3.01 -41.01
C ASP A 64 12.02 2.60 -39.94
N GLY A 65 12.42 2.64 -38.66
CA GLY A 65 11.58 2.24 -37.52
C GLY A 65 11.45 0.72 -37.29
N LYS A 66 12.11 -0.12 -38.09
CA LYS A 66 12.09 -1.59 -37.96
C LYS A 66 13.45 -2.10 -37.50
N ALA A 67 13.46 -3.01 -36.52
CA ALA A 67 14.67 -3.75 -36.21
C ALA A 67 14.97 -4.74 -37.34
N LEU A 68 16.19 -4.70 -37.85
CA LEU A 68 16.61 -5.59 -38.92
C LEU A 68 17.40 -6.78 -38.37
N VAL A 69 18.30 -6.55 -37.42
CA VAL A 69 19.18 -7.58 -36.85
C VAL A 69 19.45 -7.28 -35.38
N VAL A 70 19.46 -8.35 -34.57
CA VAL A 70 19.97 -8.37 -33.20
C VAL A 70 21.28 -9.16 -33.22
N PHE A 71 22.36 -8.51 -32.80
CA PHE A 71 23.68 -9.08 -32.60
C PHE A 71 23.80 -9.58 -31.16
N ASP A 72 23.70 -10.89 -30.98
CA ASP A 72 23.74 -11.58 -29.69
C ASP A 72 25.12 -12.14 -29.34
N ARG A 73 26.00 -12.30 -30.33
CA ARG A 73 27.37 -12.79 -30.15
C ARG A 73 28.37 -11.63 -30.02
N PRO A 74 29.40 -11.80 -29.18
CA PRO A 74 30.48 -10.84 -29.08
C PRO A 74 31.31 -10.84 -30.35
N ASP A 75 31.29 -9.75 -31.10
CA ASP A 75 32.15 -9.57 -32.28
C ASP A 75 32.20 -8.11 -32.74
N ARG A 76 33.07 -7.83 -33.71
CA ARG A 76 33.06 -6.62 -34.53
C ARG A 76 32.26 -6.87 -35.79
N TYR A 77 31.10 -6.23 -35.91
CA TYR A 77 30.23 -6.35 -37.07
C TYR A 77 30.45 -5.17 -38.02
N ALA A 78 30.82 -5.48 -39.26
CA ALA A 78 30.74 -4.51 -40.35
C ALA A 78 29.29 -4.46 -40.86
N LEU A 79 28.69 -3.28 -40.95
CA LEU A 79 27.31 -3.15 -41.42
C LEU A 79 27.26 -3.19 -42.96
N THR A 80 27.29 -4.42 -43.48
CA THR A 80 27.29 -4.76 -44.90
C THR A 80 26.14 -5.70 -45.24
N THR A 81 25.91 -5.95 -46.53
CA THR A 81 24.94 -6.93 -47.05
C THR A 81 25.15 -8.36 -46.59
N GLU A 82 26.38 -8.72 -46.21
CA GLU A 82 26.72 -10.07 -45.76
C GLU A 82 26.20 -10.29 -44.34
N ASN A 83 26.39 -9.30 -43.46
CA ASN A 83 25.96 -9.37 -42.08
C ASN A 83 24.48 -9.00 -41.89
N ILE A 84 23.90 -8.23 -42.83
CA ILE A 84 22.49 -7.86 -42.82
C ILE A 84 21.92 -8.09 -44.23
N PRO A 85 21.28 -9.25 -44.49
CA PRO A 85 20.79 -9.62 -45.81
C PRO A 85 19.82 -8.60 -46.45
N VAL A 86 19.02 -7.92 -45.62
CA VAL A 86 18.05 -6.90 -46.04
C VAL A 86 18.72 -5.66 -46.66
N LEU A 87 20.00 -5.42 -46.37
CA LEU A 87 20.73 -4.30 -46.96
C LEU A 87 20.96 -4.44 -48.48
N LYS A 88 20.80 -5.65 -49.06
CA LYS A 88 20.96 -5.89 -50.51
C LYS A 88 19.96 -5.13 -51.38
N SER A 89 18.74 -4.91 -50.90
CA SER A 89 17.70 -4.23 -51.67
C SER A 89 17.92 -2.71 -51.83
N ILE A 90 18.89 -2.15 -51.11
CA ILE A 90 19.16 -0.70 -51.04
C ILE A 90 20.34 -0.30 -51.94
N LEU A 91 21.17 -1.25 -52.35
CA LEU A 91 22.37 -1.03 -53.17
C LEU A 91 22.11 -0.60 -54.62
N GLY A 92 20.85 -0.61 -55.06
CA GLY A 92 20.52 -0.45 -56.48
C GLY A 92 20.92 0.88 -57.12
N THR A 93 21.17 1.96 -56.35
CA THR A 93 21.18 3.30 -56.98
C THR A 93 21.89 4.44 -56.23
N VAL A 94 22.99 4.23 -55.48
CA VAL A 94 23.71 5.37 -54.86
C VAL A 94 25.23 5.23 -54.85
N VAL A 95 25.92 6.23 -55.38
CA VAL A 95 27.36 6.46 -55.23
C VAL A 95 27.59 7.39 -54.04
N GLY A 96 28.11 6.87 -52.93
CA GLY A 96 28.42 7.62 -51.71
C GLY A 96 28.13 6.85 -50.41
N ASN A 97 28.55 7.39 -49.26
CA ASN A 97 28.26 6.80 -47.95
C ASN A 97 26.76 6.96 -47.62
N VAL A 98 25.99 5.88 -47.82
CA VAL A 98 24.55 5.86 -47.53
C VAL A 98 24.34 5.74 -46.02
N GLN A 99 23.56 6.65 -45.44
CA GLN A 99 23.06 6.50 -44.06
C GLN A 99 22.03 5.37 -44.04
N ILE A 100 22.27 4.34 -43.23
CA ILE A 100 21.51 3.09 -43.27
C ILE A 100 20.58 2.88 -42.08
N GLY A 101 20.79 3.56 -40.94
CA GLY A 101 19.89 3.40 -39.79
C GLY A 101 20.45 3.86 -38.44
N GLU A 102 19.78 3.42 -37.37
CA GLU A 102 20.12 3.68 -35.97
C GLU A 102 20.69 2.40 -35.33
N PHE A 103 21.55 2.56 -34.34
CA PHE A 103 22.13 1.43 -33.60
C PHE A 103 22.02 1.64 -32.09
N TYR A 104 21.65 0.57 -31.41
CA TYR A 104 21.46 0.53 -29.97
C TYR A 104 22.31 -0.57 -29.36
N TRP A 105 22.82 -0.31 -28.16
CA TRP A 105 23.37 -1.33 -27.28
C TRP A 105 22.45 -1.52 -26.08
N ALA A 106 22.32 -2.76 -25.61
CA ALA A 106 21.63 -3.10 -24.37
C ALA A 106 22.49 -4.06 -23.54
N GLN A 107 22.58 -3.88 -22.23
CA GLN A 107 23.41 -4.75 -21.40
C GLN A 107 22.70 -6.07 -21.05
N LYS A 108 23.46 -7.18 -21.08
CA LYS A 108 22.99 -8.53 -20.71
C LYS A 108 23.03 -8.80 -19.20
N ARG A 109 23.84 -8.03 -18.47
CA ARG A 109 24.07 -8.24 -17.03
C ARG A 109 22.82 -7.97 -16.21
N GLU A 110 22.81 -8.51 -14.99
CA GLU A 110 21.79 -8.20 -13.99
C GLU A 110 22.08 -6.83 -13.35
N PHE A 111 21.04 -6.00 -13.28
CA PHE A 111 21.04 -4.72 -12.59
C PHE A 111 20.31 -4.83 -11.26
N ARG A 112 20.66 -3.96 -10.31
CA ARG A 112 20.03 -3.91 -8.98
C ARG A 112 19.63 -2.48 -8.68
N ASP A 113 18.43 -2.30 -8.15
CA ASP A 113 17.97 -1.01 -7.68
C ASP A 113 17.05 -1.18 -6.46
N LYS A 114 16.82 -0.08 -5.74
CA LYS A 114 15.90 0.04 -4.62
C LYS A 114 14.53 0.47 -5.13
N PHE A 115 13.48 -0.07 -4.54
CA PHE A 115 12.13 0.41 -4.73
C PHE A 115 11.51 0.77 -3.38
N GLY A 116 10.48 1.60 -3.42
CA GLY A 116 9.69 1.89 -2.25
C GLY A 116 8.40 2.59 -2.62
N THR A 117 7.41 2.52 -1.73
CA THR A 117 6.15 3.23 -1.87
C THR A 117 6.40 4.72 -1.61
N PRO A 118 6.22 5.62 -2.60
CA PRO A 118 6.44 7.05 -2.38
C PRO A 118 5.41 7.65 -1.40
N GLN A 119 4.20 7.10 -1.38
CA GLN A 119 3.12 7.46 -0.47
C GLN A 119 2.75 6.25 0.39
N PRO A 120 2.39 6.44 1.67
CA PRO A 120 1.89 5.35 2.51
C PRO A 120 0.64 4.70 1.91
N LEU A 121 0.59 3.38 1.95
CA LEU A 121 -0.55 2.59 1.48
C LEU A 121 -1.49 2.31 2.65
N ALA A 122 -2.75 2.71 2.52
CA ALA A 122 -3.75 2.50 3.55
C ALA A 122 -4.36 1.09 3.46
N PHE A 123 -4.26 0.32 4.53
CA PHE A 123 -4.84 -1.01 4.65
C PHE A 123 -5.76 -1.11 5.85
N ARG A 124 -6.89 -1.82 5.69
CA ARG A 124 -7.73 -2.18 6.82
C ARG A 124 -7.10 -3.32 7.60
N ASP A 125 -7.12 -3.23 8.92
CA ASP A 125 -6.57 -4.19 9.86
C ASP A 125 -7.59 -4.52 10.96
N VAL A 126 -7.54 -5.75 11.46
CA VAL A 126 -8.46 -6.23 12.49
C VAL A 126 -8.17 -5.62 13.86
N ASP A 127 -6.91 -5.39 14.19
CA ASP A 127 -6.48 -4.96 15.53
C ASP A 127 -6.32 -3.45 15.65
N PHE A 128 -5.98 -2.79 14.54
CA PHE A 128 -5.62 -1.37 14.49
C PHE A 128 -6.55 -0.53 13.59
N GLY A 129 -7.57 -1.13 12.96
CA GLY A 129 -8.53 -0.39 12.14
C GLY A 129 -8.00 -0.04 10.75
N VAL A 130 -7.46 1.16 10.55
CA VAL A 130 -6.82 1.56 9.28
C VAL A 130 -5.37 1.90 9.56
N VAL A 131 -4.46 1.20 8.91
CA VAL A 131 -3.02 1.40 9.05
C VAL A 131 -2.43 1.92 7.74
N GLN A 132 -1.42 2.77 7.84
CA GLN A 132 -0.69 3.30 6.69
C GLN A 132 0.68 2.66 6.61
N LEU A 133 0.86 1.70 5.70
CA LEU A 133 2.11 0.97 5.56
C LEU A 133 3.00 1.60 4.49
N ARG A 134 4.31 1.63 4.75
CA ARG A 134 5.31 1.93 3.72
C ARG A 134 6.12 0.69 3.44
N ILE A 135 6.31 0.40 2.16
CA ILE A 135 7.04 -0.79 1.73
C ILE A 135 8.32 -0.33 1.06
N PHE A 136 9.42 -0.97 1.41
CA PHE A 136 10.73 -0.73 0.83
C PHE A 136 11.40 -2.06 0.50
N GLY A 137 12.30 -2.03 -0.46
CA GLY A 137 13.13 -3.20 -0.75
C GLY A 137 14.10 -2.94 -1.88
N GLN A 138 14.75 -4.01 -2.30
CA GLN A 138 15.60 -4.06 -3.47
C GLN A 138 15.06 -5.07 -4.45
N PHE A 139 15.27 -4.80 -5.73
CA PHE A 139 14.96 -5.72 -6.80
C PHE A 139 16.13 -5.82 -7.74
N SER A 140 16.23 -6.94 -8.43
CA SER A 140 17.13 -7.07 -9.56
C SER A 140 16.38 -7.42 -10.83
N TYR A 141 16.89 -6.93 -11.94
CA TYR A 141 16.27 -7.08 -13.25
C TYR A 141 17.33 -7.27 -14.32
N LYS A 142 16.93 -7.88 -15.44
CA LYS A 142 17.78 -8.05 -16.62
C LYS A 142 16.98 -7.90 -17.91
N VAL A 143 17.68 -7.55 -18.98
CA VAL A 143 17.12 -7.57 -20.32
C VAL A 143 17.10 -9.01 -20.83
N VAL A 144 15.92 -9.48 -21.19
CA VAL A 144 15.71 -10.83 -21.77
C VAL A 144 15.49 -10.73 -23.27
N ASP A 145 14.74 -9.73 -23.71
CA ASP A 145 14.50 -9.45 -25.12
C ASP A 145 14.84 -7.98 -25.43
N PRO A 146 16.01 -7.70 -26.03
CA PRO A 146 16.42 -6.34 -26.33
C PRO A 146 15.57 -5.69 -27.44
N LEU A 147 14.92 -6.48 -28.28
CA LEU A 147 14.06 -5.99 -29.36
C LEU A 147 12.75 -5.45 -28.78
N LEU A 148 12.10 -6.22 -27.90
CA LEU A 148 10.90 -5.77 -27.19
C LEU A 148 11.21 -4.55 -26.32
N LEU A 149 12.35 -4.55 -25.64
CA LEU A 149 12.79 -3.41 -24.83
C LEU A 149 12.80 -2.11 -25.64
N ILE A 150 13.49 -2.09 -26.79
CA ILE A 150 13.62 -0.88 -27.58
C ILE A 150 12.27 -0.48 -28.21
N THR A 151 11.54 -1.43 -28.78
CA THR A 151 10.26 -1.13 -29.45
C THR A 151 9.18 -0.62 -28.48
N GLN A 152 9.12 -1.17 -27.26
CA GLN A 152 8.14 -0.74 -26.26
C GLN A 152 8.54 0.55 -25.56
N PHE A 153 9.79 0.71 -25.12
CA PHE A 153 10.21 1.90 -24.38
C PHE A 153 10.55 3.07 -25.29
N VAL A 154 11.42 2.86 -26.28
CA VAL A 154 11.88 3.93 -27.18
C VAL A 154 10.81 4.23 -28.24
N GLY A 155 10.20 3.19 -28.81
CA GLY A 155 9.17 3.34 -29.84
C GLY A 155 7.82 3.83 -29.30
N THR A 156 7.24 3.11 -28.34
CA THR A 156 5.85 3.38 -27.89
C THR A 156 5.77 4.44 -26.79
N LYS A 157 6.69 4.42 -25.82
CA LYS A 157 6.68 5.37 -24.68
C LYS A 157 7.58 6.59 -24.87
N GLY A 158 8.45 6.60 -25.90
CA GLY A 158 9.42 7.67 -26.14
C GLY A 158 10.49 7.79 -25.05
N LEU A 159 10.64 6.76 -24.19
CA LEU A 159 11.61 6.75 -23.11
C LEU A 159 12.96 6.37 -23.69
N THR A 160 13.91 7.29 -23.59
CA THR A 160 15.25 7.15 -24.21
C THR A 160 16.34 6.95 -23.17
N LYS A 161 16.02 7.13 -21.89
CA LYS A 161 16.97 7.02 -20.79
C LYS A 161 16.69 5.79 -19.94
N SER A 162 17.76 5.17 -19.46
CA SER A 162 17.68 4.01 -18.57
C SER A 162 16.98 4.32 -17.24
N GLU A 163 17.15 5.55 -16.73
CA GLU A 163 16.48 6.04 -15.51
C GLU A 163 14.96 5.95 -15.62
N GLU A 164 14.39 6.35 -16.76
CA GLU A 164 12.94 6.34 -17.00
C GLU A 164 12.39 4.90 -17.05
N ILE A 165 13.15 3.96 -17.61
CA ILE A 165 12.79 2.53 -17.61
C ILE A 165 12.74 2.01 -16.17
N VAL A 166 13.73 2.39 -15.36
CA VAL A 166 13.84 1.99 -13.96
C VAL A 166 12.72 2.58 -13.10
N GLU A 167 12.36 3.85 -13.30
CA GLU A 167 11.23 4.49 -12.63
C GLU A 167 9.90 3.81 -12.98
N TRP A 168 9.72 3.43 -14.25
CA TRP A 168 8.56 2.65 -14.68
C TRP A 168 8.52 1.29 -13.97
N LEU A 169 9.65 0.56 -13.90
CA LEU A 169 9.74 -0.71 -13.17
C LEU A 169 9.38 -0.56 -11.69
N LYS A 170 9.91 0.47 -11.01
CA LYS A 170 9.57 0.78 -9.61
C LYS A 170 8.07 0.99 -9.42
N SER A 171 7.44 1.69 -10.37
CA SER A 171 5.99 1.92 -10.36
C SER A 171 5.20 0.61 -10.52
N GLN A 172 5.62 -0.27 -11.43
CA GLN A 172 4.99 -1.60 -11.61
C GLN A 172 5.12 -2.47 -10.35
N ILE A 173 6.30 -2.47 -9.74
CA ILE A 173 6.56 -3.21 -8.49
C ILE A 173 5.63 -2.75 -7.38
N VAL A 174 5.51 -1.43 -7.16
CA VAL A 174 4.64 -0.87 -6.12
C VAL A 174 3.16 -1.21 -6.38
N MET A 175 2.71 -1.14 -7.63
CA MET A 175 1.34 -1.51 -8.00
C MET A 175 1.03 -2.98 -7.67
N ILE A 176 1.90 -3.90 -8.09
CA ILE A 176 1.70 -5.34 -7.88
C ILE A 176 1.84 -5.73 -6.41
N LEU A 177 2.73 -5.08 -5.66
CA LEU A 177 2.82 -5.27 -4.22
C LEU A 177 1.54 -4.84 -3.51
N ASN A 178 0.99 -3.68 -3.87
CA ASN A 178 -0.26 -3.20 -3.28
C ASN A 178 -1.42 -4.17 -3.56
N ASP A 179 -1.56 -4.61 -4.82
CA ASP A 179 -2.56 -5.62 -5.19
C ASP A 179 -2.38 -6.93 -4.41
N THR A 180 -1.17 -7.46 -4.38
CA THR A 180 -0.85 -8.73 -3.69
C THR A 180 -1.10 -8.66 -2.19
N LEU A 181 -0.72 -7.56 -1.53
CA LEU A 181 -1.01 -7.35 -0.12
C LEU A 181 -2.51 -7.19 0.13
N GLY A 182 -3.21 -6.44 -0.72
CA GLY A 182 -4.66 -6.30 -0.64
C GLY A 182 -5.39 -7.65 -0.73
N GLU A 183 -4.99 -8.50 -1.68
CA GLU A 183 -5.53 -9.85 -1.82
C GLU A 183 -5.22 -10.73 -0.59
N LEU A 184 -4.01 -10.66 -0.06
CA LEU A 184 -3.62 -11.45 1.13
C LEU A 184 -4.38 -11.00 2.38
N LYS A 185 -4.57 -9.69 2.59
CA LYS A 185 -5.40 -9.20 3.69
C LYS A 185 -6.87 -9.58 3.52
N ALA A 186 -7.40 -9.53 2.30
CA ALA A 186 -8.80 -9.87 2.04
C ALA A 186 -9.08 -11.37 2.15
N LYS A 187 -8.22 -12.23 1.59
CA LYS A 187 -8.43 -13.69 1.50
C LYS A 187 -7.95 -14.44 2.74
N LYS A 188 -6.82 -14.02 3.34
CA LYS A 188 -6.20 -14.71 4.49
C LYS A 188 -6.41 -13.98 5.82
N GLN A 189 -7.12 -12.85 5.83
CA GLN A 189 -7.28 -11.99 7.02
C GLN A 189 -5.94 -11.69 7.71
N MET A 190 -4.88 -11.52 6.91
CA MET A 190 -3.52 -11.32 7.43
C MET A 190 -3.46 -10.04 8.26
N GLY A 191 -3.13 -10.19 9.55
CA GLY A 191 -2.84 -9.07 10.43
C GLY A 191 -1.52 -8.40 10.05
N VAL A 192 -1.41 -7.10 10.32
CA VAL A 192 -0.17 -6.34 10.06
C VAL A 192 1.02 -6.90 10.82
N LEU A 193 0.78 -7.47 12.00
CA LEU A 193 1.81 -8.09 12.83
C LEU A 193 2.33 -9.41 12.27
N ASP A 194 1.55 -10.09 11.43
CA ASP A 194 1.92 -11.37 10.83
C ASP A 194 2.66 -11.18 9.49
N MET A 195 2.59 -9.98 8.89
CA MET A 195 3.23 -9.69 7.59
C MET A 195 4.72 -10.04 7.53
N PRO A 196 5.55 -9.80 8.57
CA PRO A 196 6.96 -10.20 8.56
C PRO A 196 7.16 -11.71 8.37
N ALA A 197 6.25 -12.53 8.88
CA ALA A 197 6.33 -13.98 8.73
C ALA A 197 6.07 -14.45 7.30
N TYR A 198 5.33 -13.65 6.52
CA TYR A 198 4.90 -13.98 5.16
C TYR A 198 5.67 -13.27 4.04
N LEU A 199 6.77 -12.59 4.37
CA LEU A 199 7.54 -11.79 3.40
C LEU A 199 8.01 -12.63 2.22
N GLN A 200 8.46 -13.87 2.44
CA GLN A 200 8.91 -14.75 1.36
C GLN A 200 7.77 -15.15 0.43
N GLU A 201 6.57 -15.48 0.93
CA GLU A 201 5.44 -15.77 0.04
C GLU A 201 4.99 -14.52 -0.72
N ILE A 202 5.00 -13.34 -0.08
CA ILE A 202 4.69 -12.07 -0.73
C ILE A 202 5.68 -11.82 -1.88
N GLU A 203 6.98 -12.00 -1.64
CA GLU A 203 8.02 -11.84 -2.67
C GLU A 203 7.79 -12.77 -3.86
N GLN A 204 7.52 -14.06 -3.63
CA GLN A 204 7.30 -15.02 -4.71
C GLN A 204 6.03 -14.73 -5.52
N LEU A 205 4.93 -14.38 -4.84
CA LEU A 205 3.68 -14.00 -5.50
C LEU A 205 3.86 -12.75 -6.37
N CYS A 206 4.56 -11.73 -5.85
CA CYS A 206 4.85 -10.53 -6.59
C CYS A 206 5.75 -10.81 -7.79
N LEU A 207 6.80 -11.62 -7.62
CA LEU A 207 7.72 -11.99 -8.69
C LEU A 207 6.99 -12.70 -9.84
N GLY A 208 6.08 -13.63 -9.54
CA GLY A 208 5.28 -14.33 -10.55
C GLY A 208 4.41 -13.38 -11.38
N LYS A 209 3.67 -12.48 -10.70
CA LYS A 209 2.84 -11.46 -11.37
C LYS A 209 3.69 -10.49 -12.20
N LEU A 210 4.78 -9.98 -11.63
CA LEU A 210 5.68 -9.05 -12.30
C LEU A 210 6.38 -9.64 -13.50
N THR A 211 6.75 -10.91 -13.46
CA THR A 211 7.36 -11.59 -14.61
C THR A 211 6.42 -11.52 -15.83
N THR A 212 5.13 -11.79 -15.61
CA THR A 212 4.11 -11.76 -16.67
C THR A 212 3.95 -10.35 -17.26
N GLU A 213 3.95 -9.32 -16.43
CA GLU A 213 3.78 -7.93 -16.87
C GLU A 213 5.05 -7.33 -17.52
N THR A 214 6.24 -7.70 -17.04
CA THR A 214 7.51 -7.09 -17.49
C THR A 214 8.12 -7.77 -18.71
N GLU A 215 7.87 -9.08 -18.91
CA GLU A 215 8.45 -9.82 -20.05
C GLU A 215 7.92 -9.32 -21.39
N VAL A 216 6.69 -8.81 -21.44
CA VAL A 216 6.11 -8.16 -22.65
C VAL A 216 6.91 -6.93 -23.08
N TYR A 217 7.63 -6.31 -22.14
CA TYR A 217 8.51 -5.17 -22.37
C TYR A 217 9.98 -5.58 -22.54
N GLY A 218 10.28 -6.88 -22.64
CA GLY A 218 11.63 -7.41 -22.80
C GLY A 218 12.49 -7.40 -21.53
N LEU A 219 11.87 -7.14 -20.38
CA LEU A 219 12.54 -7.10 -19.07
C LEU A 219 12.08 -8.25 -18.19
N LYS A 220 12.95 -8.72 -17.31
CA LYS A 220 12.59 -9.71 -16.30
C LYS A 220 13.12 -9.32 -14.94
N ILE A 221 12.24 -9.32 -13.95
CA ILE A 221 12.63 -9.18 -12.55
C ILE A 221 13.10 -10.55 -12.04
N MET A 222 14.35 -10.60 -11.58
CA MET A 222 15.02 -11.84 -11.21
C MET A 222 14.82 -12.20 -9.74
N LYS A 223 14.86 -11.20 -8.85
CA LYS A 223 14.63 -11.40 -7.41
C LYS A 223 14.20 -10.12 -6.72
N PHE A 224 13.55 -10.32 -5.58
CA PHE A 224 13.44 -9.33 -4.52
C PHE A 224 14.47 -9.60 -3.43
N ALA A 225 14.89 -8.55 -2.74
CA ALA A 225 15.78 -8.65 -1.59
C ALA A 225 15.45 -7.58 -0.57
N GLY A 226 15.47 -7.94 0.72
CA GLY A 226 15.29 -7.01 1.82
C GLY A 226 13.94 -6.30 1.80
N LEU A 227 12.87 -7.01 1.41
CA LEU A 227 11.51 -6.48 1.53
C LEU A 227 11.22 -6.16 3.00
N ASN A 228 10.84 -4.91 3.25
CA ASN A 228 10.49 -4.43 4.59
C ASN A 228 9.21 -3.61 4.52
N ILE A 229 8.30 -3.85 5.47
CA ILE A 229 7.01 -3.19 5.60
C ILE A 229 7.05 -2.40 6.91
N ASN A 230 7.27 -1.10 6.80
CA ASN A 230 7.31 -0.19 7.93
C ASN A 230 5.90 0.30 8.28
N MET A 231 5.61 0.26 9.57
CA MET A 231 4.39 0.81 10.17
C MET A 231 4.62 2.27 10.60
N PRO A 232 3.56 3.09 10.69
CA PRO A 232 3.70 4.45 11.19
C PRO A 232 3.98 4.44 12.70
N GLU A 233 4.68 5.45 13.19
CA GLU A 233 5.15 5.53 14.58
C GLU A 233 4.01 5.40 15.60
N GLU A 234 2.85 5.98 15.32
CA GLU A 234 1.65 5.88 16.17
C GLU A 234 1.19 4.43 16.39
N VAL A 235 1.22 3.62 15.33
CA VAL A 235 0.87 2.19 15.40
C VAL A 235 1.98 1.43 16.11
N GLN A 236 3.24 1.76 15.85
CA GLN A 236 4.37 1.13 16.54
C GLN A 236 4.35 1.41 18.05
N GLU A 237 4.02 2.64 18.46
CA GLU A 237 3.83 2.99 19.86
C GLU A 237 2.66 2.24 20.48
N ALA A 238 1.53 2.13 19.79
CA ALA A 238 0.37 1.40 20.27
C ALA A 238 0.70 -0.09 20.48
N ILE A 239 1.46 -0.69 19.54
CA ILE A 239 1.99 -2.05 19.67
C ILE A 239 2.91 -2.15 20.88
N ASN A 240 3.88 -1.25 21.03
CA ASN A 240 4.84 -1.28 22.13
C ASN A 240 4.16 -1.08 23.49
N LYS A 241 3.18 -0.17 23.59
CA LYS A 241 2.36 0.04 24.80
C LYS A 241 1.54 -1.21 25.13
N ARG A 242 0.84 -1.79 24.14
CA ARG A 242 0.06 -3.02 24.32
C ARG A 242 0.94 -4.20 24.70
N GLY A 243 2.11 -4.34 24.08
CA GLY A 243 3.09 -5.37 24.40
C GLY A 243 3.64 -5.23 25.81
N ALA A 244 3.98 -4.01 26.24
CA ALA A 244 4.45 -3.74 27.59
C ALA A 244 3.37 -4.05 28.66
N MET A 245 2.12 -3.65 28.41
CA MET A 245 0.99 -4.00 29.28
C MET A 245 0.79 -5.51 29.37
N SER A 246 0.83 -6.21 28.23
CA SER A 246 0.68 -7.67 28.17
C SER A 246 1.82 -8.41 28.86
N ALA A 247 3.07 -7.96 28.70
CA ALA A 247 4.24 -8.59 29.33
C ALA A 247 4.24 -8.42 30.85
N LEU A 248 3.76 -7.27 31.33
CA LEU A 248 3.63 -6.97 32.76
C LEU A 248 2.34 -7.54 33.36
N GLY A 249 1.41 -8.05 32.54
CA GLY A 249 0.11 -8.54 33.00
C GLY A 249 -0.77 -7.46 33.63
N VAL A 250 -0.55 -6.19 33.26
CA VAL A 250 -1.22 -5.03 33.85
C VAL A 250 -2.20 -4.39 32.87
N ASN A 251 -3.29 -3.85 33.42
CA ASN A 251 -4.24 -3.08 32.62
C ASN A 251 -3.71 -1.65 32.37
N TYR A 252 -4.31 -0.93 31.42
CA TYR A 252 -3.90 0.43 31.04
C TYR A 252 -3.70 1.38 32.23
N LEU A 253 -4.65 1.38 33.17
CA LEU A 253 -4.59 2.21 34.38
C LEU A 253 -3.39 1.87 35.27
N GLN A 254 -3.08 0.58 35.43
CA GLN A 254 -1.94 0.11 36.20
C GLN A 254 -0.62 0.46 35.51
N TYR A 255 -0.56 0.33 34.19
CA TYR A 255 0.61 0.70 33.40
C TYR A 255 0.94 2.19 33.47
N GLU A 256 -0.06 3.06 33.32
CA GLU A 256 0.13 4.50 33.47
C GLU A 256 0.53 4.88 34.90
N SER A 257 -0.10 4.25 35.91
CA SER A 257 0.27 4.49 37.31
C SER A 257 1.71 4.05 37.61
N GLY A 258 2.15 2.92 37.06
CA GLY A 258 3.52 2.42 37.18
C GLY A 258 4.53 3.34 36.50
N LYS A 259 4.25 3.81 35.27
CA LYS A 259 5.11 4.77 34.58
C LYS A 259 5.22 6.12 35.31
N ALA A 260 4.14 6.58 35.92
CA ALA A 260 4.16 7.80 36.72
C ALA A 260 5.09 7.66 37.95
N ILE A 261 5.06 6.50 38.61
CA ILE A 261 5.94 6.19 39.75
C ILE A 261 7.39 6.01 39.28
N GLU A 262 7.64 5.35 38.15
CA GLU A 262 8.98 5.14 37.59
C GLU A 262 9.63 6.45 37.12
N GLY A 263 8.86 7.33 36.48
CA GLY A 263 9.33 8.67 36.09
C GLY A 263 9.75 9.53 37.28
N ILE A 264 9.09 9.35 38.44
CA ILE A 264 9.51 9.97 39.71
C ILE A 264 10.82 9.35 40.21
N GLY A 265 11.00 8.04 40.09
CA GLY A 265 12.23 7.33 40.47
C GLY A 265 13.45 7.67 39.61
N GLN A 266 13.28 7.80 38.29
CA GLN A 266 14.37 8.18 37.37
C GLN A 266 14.79 9.65 37.56
N GLY A 267 13.85 10.56 37.84
CA GLY A 267 14.15 11.94 38.20
C GLY A 267 14.85 12.11 39.56
N ALA A 268 14.71 11.13 40.46
CA ALA A 268 15.45 11.08 41.72
C ALA A 268 16.85 10.43 41.57
N ALA A 269 17.03 9.56 40.57
CA ALA A 269 18.30 8.86 40.31
C ALA A 269 19.32 9.71 39.51
N GLN A 270 18.84 10.63 38.66
CA GLN A 270 19.70 11.66 38.06
C GLN A 270 19.93 12.78 39.07
N GLY A 271 20.87 12.55 39.99
CA GLY A 271 21.27 13.49 41.03
C GLY A 271 21.80 14.80 40.44
N GLY A 272 20.90 15.79 40.32
CA GLY A 272 21.23 17.20 40.20
C GLY A 272 20.80 17.90 41.48
N GLU A 273 21.75 18.50 42.20
CA GLU A 273 21.63 19.08 43.55
C GLU A 273 20.67 20.29 43.69
N GLY A 274 19.65 20.42 42.83
CA GLY A 274 18.63 21.46 42.90
C GLY A 274 17.20 21.00 42.65
N SER A 275 16.97 19.76 42.22
CA SER A 275 15.63 19.23 41.87
C SER A 275 15.02 18.30 42.94
N GLY A 276 15.76 17.98 44.00
CA GLY A 276 15.31 17.08 45.07
C GLY A 276 14.12 17.61 45.90
N PHE A 277 13.97 18.93 46.03
CA PHE A 277 12.94 19.52 46.89
C PHE A 277 11.57 19.70 46.20
N ALA A 278 11.56 19.93 44.87
CA ALA A 278 10.32 20.03 44.11
C ALA A 278 9.69 18.65 43.82
N MET A 279 10.50 17.61 43.64
CA MET A 279 10.04 16.24 43.39
C MET A 279 9.66 15.47 44.66
N MET A 280 10.22 15.83 45.83
CA MET A 280 9.76 15.32 47.13
C MET A 280 8.34 15.82 47.46
N GLY A 281 7.94 17.01 47.02
CA GLY A 281 6.58 17.53 47.20
C GLY A 281 5.50 16.77 46.41
N ALA A 282 5.83 16.26 45.21
CA ALA A 282 4.90 15.50 44.38
C ALA A 282 4.89 14.00 44.72
N GLY A 283 6.06 13.38 44.94
CA GLY A 283 6.16 11.97 45.34
C GLY A 283 5.67 11.69 46.77
N MET A 284 5.88 12.62 47.70
CA MET A 284 5.37 12.51 49.07
C MET A 284 3.87 12.88 49.16
N GLY A 285 3.37 13.76 48.28
CA GLY A 285 1.93 14.05 48.18
C GLY A 285 1.10 12.86 47.69
N ALA A 286 1.61 12.09 46.73
CA ALA A 286 0.98 10.85 46.28
C ALA A 286 1.12 9.71 47.33
N GLY A 287 2.30 9.54 47.94
CA GLY A 287 2.53 8.54 49.00
C GLY A 287 1.71 8.79 50.28
N MET A 288 1.50 10.05 50.66
CA MET A 288 0.66 10.42 51.81
C MET A 288 -0.84 10.27 51.51
N SER A 289 -1.29 10.47 50.26
CA SER A 289 -2.69 10.23 49.89
C SER A 289 -3.08 8.73 49.98
N MET A 290 -2.16 7.83 49.65
CA MET A 290 -2.38 6.38 49.73
C MET A 290 -2.23 5.86 51.18
N GLY A 291 -1.31 6.41 51.96
CA GLY A 291 -1.17 6.12 53.40
C GLY A 291 -2.33 6.64 54.26
N GLY A 292 -2.95 7.76 53.86
CA GLY A 292 -4.13 8.33 54.53
C GLY A 292 -5.39 7.48 54.36
N MET A 293 -5.60 6.88 53.19
CA MET A 293 -6.78 6.02 52.93
C MET A 293 -6.68 4.67 53.65
N MET A 294 -5.47 4.12 53.82
CA MET A 294 -5.23 2.88 54.56
C MET A 294 -5.39 3.07 56.08
N THR A 295 -4.99 4.23 56.62
CA THR A 295 -5.10 4.57 58.05
C THR A 295 -6.56 4.83 58.47
N GLN A 296 -7.36 5.46 57.61
CA GLN A 296 -8.78 5.72 57.88
C GLN A 296 -9.62 4.42 57.90
N SER A 297 -9.20 3.37 57.19
CA SER A 297 -9.93 2.09 57.14
C SER A 297 -9.71 1.21 58.39
N MET A 298 -8.69 1.50 59.21
CA MET A 298 -8.34 0.68 60.37
C MET A 298 -8.69 1.33 61.72
N ALA A 299 -9.08 2.61 61.73
CA ALA A 299 -9.43 3.35 62.95
C ALA A 299 -10.95 3.47 63.23
N GLY A 300 -11.80 2.90 62.37
CA GLY A 300 -13.27 3.05 62.43
C GLY A 300 -14.01 1.85 63.02
N ALA A 301 -13.63 1.36 64.20
CA ALA A 301 -14.37 0.32 64.92
C ALA A 301 -14.64 0.74 66.38
N GLY A 302 -15.73 1.46 66.61
CA GLY A 302 -16.23 1.71 67.97
C GLY A 302 -17.26 2.84 68.07
N GLY A 303 -18.52 2.48 68.38
CA GLY A 303 -19.42 3.32 69.20
C GLY A 303 -20.55 4.08 68.50
N GLN A 304 -21.77 3.56 68.64
CA GLN A 304 -23.12 4.18 68.54
C GLN A 304 -23.36 5.36 69.53
N PRO A 305 -24.55 6.03 69.60
CA PRO A 305 -25.56 6.44 68.59
C PRO A 305 -26.20 7.86 68.80
N ALA A 306 -26.85 8.41 67.75
CA ALA A 306 -28.02 9.38 67.72
C ALA A 306 -27.88 10.78 68.42
N PRO A 307 -28.78 11.81 68.24
CA PRO A 307 -30.09 11.86 67.56
C PRO A 307 -30.42 13.12 66.71
N PHE A 308 -31.40 12.94 65.80
CA PHE A 308 -32.63 13.73 65.53
C PHE A 308 -32.68 15.28 65.58
N GLY A 309 -33.23 15.87 64.48
CA GLY A 309 -33.81 17.23 64.38
C GLY A 309 -33.03 18.16 63.42
N GLY A 310 -33.58 18.88 62.44
CA GLY A 310 -34.94 19.18 61.97
C GLY A 310 -34.84 20.05 60.70
N GLN A 311 -35.91 20.03 59.88
CA GLN A 311 -36.21 20.76 58.63
C GLN A 311 -36.24 22.32 58.82
N PRO A 312 -36.51 23.22 57.82
CA PRO A 312 -37.04 23.00 56.44
C PRO A 312 -36.62 23.93 55.26
N GLY A 313 -36.94 23.47 54.03
CA GLY A 313 -37.48 24.23 52.87
C GLY A 313 -36.57 25.24 52.13
N ALA A 314 -36.72 25.57 50.85
CA ALA A 314 -37.63 25.19 49.78
C ALA A 314 -37.04 25.67 48.42
N GLY A 315 -37.44 25.11 47.27
CA GLY A 315 -37.18 25.71 45.94
C GLY A 315 -36.84 24.74 44.79
N GLN A 316 -37.86 24.03 44.26
CA GLN A 316 -37.90 23.35 42.94
C GLN A 316 -37.97 24.37 41.76
N PRO A 317 -38.01 24.00 40.44
CA PRO A 317 -38.16 22.66 39.82
C PRO A 317 -37.28 22.37 38.57
N ALA A 318 -37.05 21.08 38.28
CA ALA A 318 -36.75 20.62 36.91
C ALA A 318 -37.67 19.46 36.52
N ALA A 319 -38.15 19.52 35.28
CA ALA A 319 -39.33 18.87 34.75
C ALA A 319 -39.25 17.34 34.59
N GLN A 320 -40.40 16.69 34.78
CA GLN A 320 -40.70 15.31 34.38
C GLN A 320 -41.20 15.23 32.93
N LYS A 321 -40.82 14.15 32.21
CA LYS A 321 -41.59 13.45 31.15
C LYS A 321 -40.74 12.30 30.54
N PRO A 322 -41.32 11.31 29.84
CA PRO A 322 -42.41 10.40 30.20
C PRO A 322 -41.95 8.91 30.09
N ALA A 323 -42.76 7.96 30.58
CA ALA A 323 -42.48 6.53 30.50
C ALA A 323 -42.42 6.02 29.04
N GLU A 324 -41.25 5.54 28.62
CA GLU A 324 -41.01 4.97 27.28
C GLU A 324 -41.41 3.49 27.20
N LYS A 325 -42.06 3.11 26.10
CA LYS A 325 -42.41 1.71 25.79
C LYS A 325 -41.12 0.90 25.58
N MET A 326 -40.99 -0.22 26.27
CA MET A 326 -39.88 -1.16 26.09
C MET A 326 -40.27 -2.27 25.11
N GLU A 327 -39.37 -2.62 24.19
CA GLU A 327 -39.48 -3.77 23.29
C GLU A 327 -38.41 -4.82 23.61
N THR A 328 -38.70 -6.09 23.34
CA THR A 328 -37.80 -7.19 23.68
C THR A 328 -36.89 -7.53 22.51
N CYS A 329 -35.58 -7.55 22.75
CA CYS A 329 -34.60 -7.97 21.77
C CYS A 329 -34.81 -9.44 21.42
N SER A 330 -35.01 -9.74 20.13
CA SER A 330 -35.27 -11.09 19.64
C SER A 330 -34.06 -12.03 19.68
N ASN A 331 -32.84 -11.51 19.90
CA ASN A 331 -31.62 -12.33 19.99
C ASN A 331 -31.24 -12.69 21.43
N CYS A 332 -31.27 -11.72 22.35
CA CYS A 332 -30.85 -11.94 23.74
C CYS A 332 -31.96 -11.83 24.79
N GLY A 333 -33.18 -11.43 24.39
CA GLY A 333 -34.32 -11.28 25.30
C GLY A 333 -34.29 -10.02 26.18
N ALA A 334 -33.30 -9.14 26.03
CA ALA A 334 -33.21 -7.90 26.80
C ALA A 334 -34.38 -6.94 26.49
N LYS A 335 -34.89 -6.24 27.51
CA LYS A 335 -35.90 -5.19 27.32
C LYS A 335 -35.21 -3.87 26.99
N VAL A 336 -35.45 -3.37 25.80
CA VAL A 336 -34.76 -2.21 25.22
C VAL A 336 -35.77 -1.10 24.92
N PRO A 337 -35.46 0.18 25.12
CA PRO A 337 -36.37 1.27 24.74
C PRO A 337 -36.74 1.22 23.25
N ALA A 338 -38.03 1.42 22.95
CA ALA A 338 -38.54 1.41 21.57
C ALA A 338 -37.86 2.49 20.72
N GLY A 339 -37.40 2.13 19.52
CA GLY A 339 -36.71 3.03 18.60
C GLY A 339 -35.18 2.98 18.64
N THR A 340 -34.60 2.15 19.50
CA THR A 340 -33.15 1.86 19.49
C THR A 340 -32.78 1.10 18.22
N LYS A 341 -31.80 1.60 17.45
CA LYS A 341 -31.37 0.99 16.18
C LYS A 341 -30.55 -0.29 16.39
N PHE A 342 -29.93 -0.43 17.54
CA PHE A 342 -29.11 -1.57 17.94
C PHE A 342 -29.39 -1.88 19.41
N CYS A 343 -29.43 -3.16 19.74
CA CYS A 343 -29.56 -3.62 21.11
C CYS A 343 -28.28 -3.25 21.88
N PRO A 344 -28.35 -2.48 22.96
CA PRO A 344 -27.18 -2.07 23.73
C PRO A 344 -26.51 -3.23 24.49
N GLU A 345 -27.22 -4.35 24.68
CA GLU A 345 -26.71 -5.53 25.39
C GLU A 345 -25.96 -6.50 24.48
N CYS A 346 -26.46 -6.78 23.27
CA CYS A 346 -25.85 -7.78 22.37
C CYS A 346 -25.37 -7.22 21.03
N GLY A 347 -25.52 -5.91 20.77
CA GLY A 347 -25.11 -5.26 19.53
C GLY A 347 -25.99 -5.58 18.31
N GLN A 348 -26.98 -6.48 18.44
CA GLN A 348 -27.86 -6.86 17.33
C GLN A 348 -28.67 -5.66 16.84
N LYS A 349 -28.69 -5.42 15.52
CA LYS A 349 -29.51 -4.38 14.90
C LYS A 349 -30.99 -4.68 15.12
N MET A 350 -31.67 -3.81 15.86
CA MET A 350 -33.10 -3.93 16.13
C MET A 350 -33.83 -3.43 14.87
N VAL A 351 -34.40 -4.36 14.11
CA VAL A 351 -35.18 -4.02 12.92
C VAL A 351 -36.53 -3.52 13.42
N LEU A 352 -36.75 -2.20 13.27
CA LEU A 352 -38.08 -1.58 13.41
C LEU A 352 -39.11 -2.47 12.71
N ALA A 353 -40.06 -2.98 13.48
CA ALA A 353 -41.22 -3.73 13.01
C ALA A 353 -42.16 -2.83 12.20
N ALA A 354 -41.70 -2.38 11.01
CA ALA A 354 -42.48 -1.82 9.90
C ALA A 354 -41.61 -1.43 8.68
N GLY A 355 -40.36 -1.89 8.55
CA GLY A 355 -39.48 -1.50 7.44
C GLY A 355 -39.52 -2.49 6.28
N LEU A 356 -39.98 -2.06 5.10
CA LEU A 356 -39.84 -2.81 3.85
C LEU A 356 -38.35 -3.08 3.58
N THR A 357 -38.00 -4.28 3.11
CA THR A 357 -36.62 -4.63 2.74
C THR A 357 -36.54 -5.05 1.28
N CYS A 358 -35.44 -4.69 0.62
CA CYS A 358 -35.15 -5.11 -0.74
C CYS A 358 -34.88 -6.60 -0.76
N THR A 359 -35.63 -7.35 -1.58
CA THR A 359 -35.45 -8.80 -1.74
C THR A 359 -34.15 -9.17 -2.45
N ASN A 360 -33.54 -8.25 -3.19
CA ASN A 360 -32.29 -8.50 -3.90
C ASN A 360 -31.04 -8.29 -3.02
N CYS A 361 -30.97 -7.16 -2.29
CA CYS A 361 -29.76 -6.80 -1.51
C CYS A 361 -30.00 -6.71 0.01
N GLY A 362 -31.23 -6.89 0.49
CA GLY A 362 -31.57 -6.80 1.92
C GLY A 362 -31.64 -5.38 2.49
N ALA A 363 -31.36 -4.34 1.69
CA ALA A 363 -31.39 -2.95 2.14
C ALA A 363 -32.80 -2.52 2.60
N ALA A 364 -32.85 -1.68 3.63
CA ALA A 364 -34.11 -1.09 4.10
C ALA A 364 -34.63 -0.08 3.07
N LEU A 365 -35.91 -0.20 2.72
CA LEU A 365 -36.58 0.64 1.74
C LEU A 365 -37.56 1.58 2.42
N ALA A 366 -37.60 2.82 1.94
CA ALA A 366 -38.62 3.77 2.33
C ALA A 366 -40.02 3.31 1.83
N PRO A 367 -41.10 3.61 2.57
CA PRO A 367 -42.46 3.30 2.13
C PRO A 367 -42.75 3.91 0.75
N GLY A 368 -43.10 3.07 -0.24
CA GLY A 368 -43.43 3.52 -1.61
C GLY A 368 -42.25 3.63 -2.58
N ALA A 369 -41.04 3.19 -2.20
CA ALA A 369 -39.89 3.18 -3.10
C ALA A 369 -40.09 2.21 -4.28
N LYS A 370 -40.16 2.74 -5.50
CA LYS A 370 -40.27 1.94 -6.75
C LYS A 370 -38.95 1.29 -7.16
N PHE A 371 -37.82 1.82 -6.67
CA PHE A 371 -36.47 1.33 -6.95
C PHE A 371 -35.64 1.34 -5.67
N CYS A 372 -34.75 0.36 -5.52
CA CYS A 372 -33.83 0.28 -4.40
C CYS A 372 -32.73 1.34 -4.56
N PRO A 373 -32.48 2.20 -3.56
CA PRO A 373 -31.43 3.22 -3.63
C PRO A 373 -30.01 2.63 -3.58
N GLU A 374 -29.85 1.40 -3.10
CA GLU A 374 -28.55 0.74 -2.95
C GLU A 374 -28.18 -0.11 -4.18
N CYS A 375 -29.13 -0.85 -4.74
CA CYS A 375 -28.84 -1.78 -5.86
C CYS A 375 -29.57 -1.46 -7.16
N GLY A 376 -30.36 -0.38 -7.22
CA GLY A 376 -31.07 0.07 -8.42
C GLY A 376 -32.21 -0.85 -8.89
N THR A 377 -32.44 -1.98 -8.22
CA THR A 377 -33.46 -2.95 -8.63
C THR A 377 -34.86 -2.40 -8.39
N LYS A 378 -35.76 -2.54 -9.36
CA LYS A 378 -37.17 -2.15 -9.22
C LYS A 378 -37.83 -3.03 -8.16
N VAL A 379 -38.37 -2.44 -7.11
CA VAL A 379 -38.95 -3.20 -5.99
C VAL A 379 -40.46 -3.06 -6.03
N GLU A 380 -41.15 -4.19 -6.09
CA GLU A 380 -42.56 -4.27 -5.75
C GLU A 380 -42.66 -4.26 -4.22
N THR A 381 -43.30 -3.23 -3.68
CA THR A 381 -43.40 -3.02 -2.25
C THR A 381 -44.18 -4.17 -1.62
N VAL A 382 -43.49 -5.04 -0.87
CA VAL A 382 -44.09 -6.13 -0.10
C VAL A 382 -43.88 -5.89 1.40
N ARG A 383 -44.88 -6.22 2.22
CA ARG A 383 -44.85 -6.15 3.69
C ARG A 383 -45.03 -7.55 4.28
N ARG A 384 -44.46 -7.81 5.45
CA ARG A 384 -44.66 -9.10 6.15
C ARG A 384 -45.86 -9.03 7.08
N CYS A 385 -46.67 -10.09 7.10
CA CYS A 385 -47.79 -10.20 8.02
C CYS A 385 -47.28 -10.33 9.46
N PRO A 386 -47.71 -9.49 10.41
CA PRO A 386 -47.22 -9.54 11.79
C PRO A 386 -47.62 -10.80 12.56
N LYS A 387 -48.59 -11.59 12.05
CA LYS A 387 -49.07 -12.82 12.70
C LYS A 387 -48.40 -14.09 12.17
N CYS A 388 -48.30 -14.24 10.85
CA CYS A 388 -47.78 -15.47 10.21
C CYS A 388 -46.45 -15.26 9.46
N ASN A 389 -45.95 -14.03 9.43
CA ASN A 389 -44.71 -13.63 8.74
C ASN A 389 -44.70 -13.83 7.21
N ALA A 390 -45.85 -14.21 6.62
CA ALA A 390 -46.02 -14.32 5.17
C ALA A 390 -45.78 -12.98 4.47
N VAL A 391 -45.15 -13.03 3.29
CA VAL A 391 -44.86 -11.85 2.47
C VAL A 391 -46.12 -11.48 1.68
N VAL A 392 -46.62 -10.26 1.86
CA VAL A 392 -47.88 -9.79 1.28
C VAL A 392 -47.67 -8.47 0.53
N PRO A 393 -48.21 -8.28 -0.67
CA PRO A 393 -48.11 -7.01 -1.40
C PRO A 393 -48.61 -5.81 -0.59
N ALA A 394 -47.89 -4.69 -0.63
CA ALA A 394 -48.28 -3.46 0.05
C ALA A 394 -49.54 -2.88 -0.60
N GLY A 395 -50.62 -2.75 0.20
CA GLY A 395 -51.95 -2.32 -0.25
C GLY A 395 -53.07 -3.32 0.08
N THR A 396 -52.72 -4.56 0.44
CA THR A 396 -53.68 -5.62 0.80
C THR A 396 -54.23 -5.46 2.23
N LYS A 397 -55.50 -5.13 2.41
CA LYS A 397 -56.08 -4.89 3.75
C LYS A 397 -56.08 -6.11 4.68
N PHE A 398 -55.98 -7.31 4.13
CA PHE A 398 -55.99 -8.58 4.86
C PHE A 398 -54.92 -9.53 4.31
N CYS A 399 -54.34 -10.34 5.17
CA CYS A 399 -53.36 -11.35 4.81
C CYS A 399 -54.05 -12.53 4.12
N PRO A 400 -53.64 -12.92 2.90
CA PRO A 400 -54.25 -14.03 2.18
C PRO A 400 -53.99 -15.39 2.84
N GLU A 401 -52.91 -15.53 3.62
CA GLU A 401 -52.53 -16.80 4.27
C GLU A 401 -53.22 -17.03 5.61
N CYS A 402 -53.45 -15.97 6.41
CA CYS A 402 -53.98 -16.13 7.77
C CYS A 402 -55.20 -15.27 8.10
N GLY A 403 -55.73 -14.51 7.13
CA GLY A 403 -56.91 -13.66 7.29
C GLY A 403 -56.72 -12.43 8.18
N GLN A 404 -55.54 -12.24 8.78
CA GLN A 404 -55.27 -11.12 9.68
C GLN A 404 -55.31 -9.79 8.93
N LYS A 405 -55.96 -8.77 9.50
CA LYS A 405 -55.95 -7.40 8.97
C LYS A 405 -54.54 -6.81 9.03
N LEU A 406 -54.04 -6.28 7.92
CA LEU A 406 -52.65 -5.86 7.70
C LEU A 406 -52.45 -4.34 7.67
#